data_AF-A0A971GZD8-F1
#
_entry.id   AF-A0A971GZD8-F1
#
_cell.length_a   1.000
_cell.length_b   1.000
_cell.length_c   1.000
_cell.angle_alpha   90.00
_cell.angle_beta   90.00
_cell.angle_gamma   90.00
#
_symmetry.space_group_name_H-M   'P 1'
#
loop_
_entity.id
_entity.type
_entity.pdbx_description
1 polymer ?
#
loop_
_entity_poly.entity_id
_entity_poly.type
_entity_poly.pdbx_seq_one_letter_code
_entity_poly.pdbx_strand_id
1 'polypeptide(L)'
;MSILDEKWQNLSSDDLHAMVGVERETERIDFKRELPSSDSRGRLEFLKDVTALANTHGGFLLFGIDEEAGLCKEILGSTGNADEEHIRLVQWARSCVQPSLLDIQYKVIDISDQAWVLALRVGANQQRVYSVREESTLHTYVRRGAANQPLSEEKVLNLVMTREPYRDLIRWRCDRIRDLRQSINSGKLDDALLVLHFIAPNRLSPPKLDNSKRLFVVAGSVPLGRGFLRFRWE
;
A
#
# COMPACT_ATOMS: atom_id res chain seq x y z
N MET A 1 -3.12 -0.62 -21.80
CA MET A 1 -3.82 0.00 -20.66
C MET A 1 -5.15 -0.72 -20.55
N SER A 2 -5.67 -1.02 -19.36
CA SER A 2 -6.90 -1.81 -19.26
C SER A 2 -8.12 -0.94 -19.58
N ILE A 3 -9.16 -1.52 -20.17
CA ILE A 3 -10.48 -0.86 -20.32
C ILE A 3 -10.97 -0.26 -19.00
N LEU A 4 -10.66 -0.91 -17.87
CA LEU A 4 -11.01 -0.47 -16.52
C LEU A 4 -10.28 0.81 -16.09
N ASP A 5 -9.02 1.03 -16.51
CA ASP A 5 -8.28 2.26 -16.22
C ASP A 5 -8.84 3.44 -17.00
N GLU A 6 -9.16 3.22 -18.28
CA GLU A 6 -9.64 4.25 -19.21
C GLU A 6 -11.09 4.64 -18.92
N LYS A 7 -11.95 3.65 -18.69
CA LYS A 7 -13.39 3.86 -18.52
C LYS A 7 -13.85 3.96 -17.07
N TRP A 8 -12.98 3.85 -16.05
CA TRP A 8 -13.38 3.84 -14.63
C TRP A 8 -14.53 4.81 -14.28
N GLN A 9 -14.42 6.09 -14.69
CA GLN A 9 -15.43 7.10 -14.38
C GLN A 9 -16.82 6.84 -14.98
N ASN A 10 -16.89 6.18 -16.14
CA ASN A 10 -18.12 5.92 -16.91
C ASN A 10 -18.41 4.43 -17.16
N LEU A 11 -17.68 3.52 -16.50
CA LEU A 11 -17.78 2.07 -16.65
C LEU A 11 -19.24 1.59 -16.60
N SER A 12 -19.70 0.95 -17.67
CA SER A 12 -21.09 0.49 -17.88
C SER A 12 -21.21 -1.03 -17.99
N SER A 13 -22.45 -1.53 -18.09
CA SER A 13 -22.71 -2.96 -18.35
C SER A 13 -22.17 -3.40 -19.72
N ASP A 14 -22.31 -2.57 -20.76
CA ASP A 14 -21.75 -2.83 -22.09
C ASP A 14 -20.23 -3.01 -22.05
N ASP A 15 -19.53 -2.22 -21.22
CA ASP A 15 -18.09 -2.35 -21.03
C ASP A 15 -17.72 -3.68 -20.38
N LEU A 16 -18.48 -4.13 -19.38
CA LEU A 16 -18.27 -5.43 -18.74
C LEU A 16 -18.55 -6.59 -19.69
N HIS A 17 -19.62 -6.52 -20.49
CA HIS A 17 -19.90 -7.52 -21.52
C HIS A 17 -18.82 -7.55 -22.62
N ALA A 18 -18.20 -6.42 -22.95
CA ALA A 18 -17.06 -6.36 -23.87
C ALA A 18 -15.77 -7.01 -23.32
N MET A 19 -15.69 -7.28 -22.00
CA MET A 19 -14.58 -8.01 -21.39
C MET A 19 -14.67 -9.53 -21.63
N VAL A 20 -15.87 -10.06 -21.86
CA VAL A 20 -16.13 -11.51 -21.96
C VAL A 20 -15.39 -12.11 -23.16
N GLY A 21 -14.59 -13.16 -22.90
CA GLY A 21 -13.76 -13.83 -23.89
C GLY A 21 -12.52 -13.05 -24.35
N VAL A 22 -12.29 -11.84 -23.81
CA VAL A 22 -11.21 -10.93 -24.24
C VAL A 22 -10.26 -10.62 -23.09
N GLU A 23 -10.77 -10.03 -22.00
CA GLU A 23 -9.95 -9.59 -20.87
C GLU A 23 -9.61 -10.77 -19.95
N ARG A 24 -8.39 -10.72 -19.40
CA ARG A 24 -7.85 -11.76 -18.54
C ARG A 24 -7.47 -11.22 -17.17
N GLU A 25 -7.45 -12.09 -16.19
CA GLU A 25 -6.83 -11.80 -14.91
C GLU A 25 -5.36 -11.41 -15.10
N THR A 26 -4.92 -10.44 -14.32
CA THR A 26 -3.55 -9.94 -14.33
C THR A 26 -3.12 -9.59 -12.92
N GLU A 27 -1.91 -9.06 -12.76
CA GLU A 27 -1.47 -8.46 -11.49
C GLU A 27 -2.33 -7.27 -11.03
N ARG A 28 -3.24 -6.75 -11.88
CA ARG A 28 -4.11 -5.59 -11.63
C ARG A 28 -5.60 -5.86 -11.87
N ILE A 29 -6.00 -7.06 -12.26
CA ILE A 29 -7.41 -7.42 -12.52
C ILE A 29 -7.65 -8.81 -11.95
N ASP A 30 -8.68 -8.93 -11.12
CA ASP A 30 -9.06 -10.14 -10.41
C ASP A 30 -10.60 -10.28 -10.47
N PHE A 31 -11.06 -11.42 -11.00
CA PHE A 31 -12.46 -11.72 -11.21
C PHE A 31 -12.97 -12.66 -10.12
N LYS A 32 -14.01 -12.23 -9.40
CA LYS A 32 -14.65 -13.02 -8.36
C LYS A 32 -16.08 -13.35 -8.76
N ARG A 33 -16.40 -14.64 -8.82
CA ARG A 33 -17.75 -15.14 -9.07
C ARG A 33 -18.76 -14.61 -8.05
N GLU A 34 -18.39 -14.61 -6.77
CA GLU A 34 -19.25 -14.30 -5.63
C GLU A 34 -18.63 -13.23 -4.73
N LEU A 35 -19.48 -12.45 -4.07
CA LEU A 35 -19.06 -11.51 -3.02
C LEU A 35 -18.43 -12.25 -1.82
N PRO A 36 -17.51 -11.61 -1.07
CA PRO A 36 -16.89 -12.25 0.08
C PRO A 36 -17.91 -12.59 1.17
N SER A 37 -17.93 -13.84 1.63
CA SER A 37 -18.81 -14.28 2.72
C SER A 37 -18.57 -13.46 4.01
N SER A 38 -19.63 -13.25 4.80
CA SER A 38 -19.59 -12.45 6.05
C SER A 38 -18.87 -13.13 7.22
N ASP A 39 -18.28 -14.31 7.00
CA ASP A 39 -17.50 -15.03 8.00
C ASP A 39 -16.04 -14.52 8.05
N SER A 40 -15.26 -15.06 9.01
CA SER A 40 -13.85 -14.69 9.16
C SER A 40 -13.02 -15.01 7.91
N ARG A 41 -13.34 -16.10 7.20
CA ARG A 41 -12.62 -16.55 6.00
C ARG A 41 -12.88 -15.64 4.81
N GLY A 42 -14.13 -15.36 4.46
CA GLY A 42 -14.47 -14.47 3.35
C GLY A 42 -13.90 -13.07 3.55
N ARG A 43 -14.01 -12.53 4.77
CA ARG A 43 -13.35 -11.28 5.16
C ARG A 43 -11.83 -11.32 4.98
N LEU A 44 -11.18 -12.41 5.38
CA LEU A 44 -9.72 -12.53 5.27
C LEU A 44 -9.27 -12.59 3.81
N GLU A 45 -9.92 -13.39 2.95
CA GLU A 45 -9.55 -13.46 1.51
C GLU A 45 -9.73 -12.10 0.82
N PHE A 46 -10.85 -11.40 1.08
CA PHE A 46 -11.05 -10.04 0.60
C PHE A 46 -9.92 -9.07 1.02
N LEU A 47 -9.50 -9.13 2.28
CA LEU A 47 -8.42 -8.28 2.79
C LEU A 47 -7.05 -8.65 2.21
N LYS A 48 -6.80 -9.93 1.89
CA LYS A 48 -5.61 -10.37 1.14
C LYS A 48 -5.61 -9.76 -0.27
N ASP A 49 -6.69 -9.91 -1.02
CA ASP A 49 -6.83 -9.40 -2.39
C ASP A 49 -6.58 -7.88 -2.45
N VAL A 50 -7.23 -7.14 -1.57
CA VAL A 50 -7.14 -5.67 -1.48
C VAL A 50 -5.73 -5.21 -1.08
N THR A 51 -5.12 -5.83 -0.06
CA THR A 51 -3.76 -5.43 0.37
C THR A 51 -2.69 -5.84 -0.64
N ALA A 52 -2.84 -6.98 -1.31
CA ALA A 52 -1.94 -7.42 -2.38
C ALA A 52 -1.94 -6.46 -3.57
N LEU A 53 -3.11 -6.00 -4.01
CA LEU A 53 -3.23 -4.96 -5.06
C LEU A 53 -2.58 -3.64 -4.61
N ALA A 54 -2.95 -3.15 -3.42
CA ALA A 54 -2.46 -1.87 -2.90
C ALA A 54 -0.93 -1.83 -2.72
N ASN A 55 -0.31 -2.97 -2.38
CA ASN A 55 1.13 -3.10 -2.23
C ASN A 55 1.89 -3.27 -3.56
N THR A 56 1.22 -3.66 -4.64
CA THR A 56 1.86 -3.91 -5.94
C THR A 56 1.62 -2.72 -6.88
N HIS A 57 0.68 -2.82 -7.83
CA HIS A 57 0.42 -1.81 -8.86
C HIS A 57 -1.01 -1.22 -8.78
N GLY A 58 -1.66 -1.36 -7.62
CA GLY A 58 -3.11 -1.17 -7.49
C GLY A 58 -3.86 -2.13 -8.41
N GLY A 59 -5.11 -1.83 -8.70
CA GLY A 59 -5.90 -2.58 -9.68
C GLY A 59 -7.38 -2.63 -9.34
N PHE A 60 -8.02 -3.69 -9.82
CA PHE A 60 -9.47 -3.87 -9.81
C PHE A 60 -9.85 -5.26 -9.28
N LEU A 61 -10.89 -5.30 -8.44
CA LEU A 61 -11.61 -6.51 -8.06
C LEU A 61 -13.03 -6.40 -8.59
N LEU A 62 -13.48 -7.38 -9.35
CA LEU A 62 -14.80 -7.39 -9.97
C LEU A 62 -15.62 -8.58 -9.45
N PHE A 63 -16.66 -8.30 -8.68
CA PHE A 63 -17.53 -9.33 -8.09
C PHE A 63 -18.81 -9.53 -8.92
N GLY A 64 -19.22 -10.79 -9.09
CA GLY A 64 -20.30 -11.18 -10.00
C GLY A 64 -19.82 -11.54 -11.41
N ILE A 65 -18.53 -11.87 -11.58
CA ILE A 65 -17.95 -12.30 -12.86
C ILE A 65 -17.32 -13.68 -12.70
N ASP A 66 -17.75 -14.63 -13.53
CA ASP A 66 -17.15 -15.96 -13.62
C ASP A 66 -15.90 -15.93 -14.49
N GLU A 67 -14.87 -16.69 -14.12
CA GLU A 67 -13.62 -16.80 -14.85
C GLU A 67 -13.25 -18.25 -15.13
N GLU A 68 -12.60 -18.51 -16.26
CA GLU A 68 -12.06 -19.82 -16.60
C GLU A 68 -10.61 -19.72 -17.09
N ALA A 69 -9.69 -20.27 -16.30
CA ALA A 69 -8.24 -20.22 -16.53
C ALA A 69 -7.72 -18.78 -16.74
N GLY A 70 -8.19 -17.86 -15.91
CA GLY A 70 -7.90 -16.43 -15.92
C GLY A 70 -8.56 -15.67 -17.06
N LEU A 71 -9.56 -16.21 -17.77
CA LEU A 71 -10.32 -15.49 -18.81
C LEU A 71 -11.68 -15.09 -18.26
N CYS A 72 -12.10 -13.83 -18.47
CA CYS A 72 -13.48 -13.41 -18.19
C CYS A 72 -14.46 -14.24 -19.03
N LYS A 73 -15.28 -15.06 -18.37
CA LYS A 73 -16.14 -16.05 -19.02
C LYS A 73 -17.59 -15.62 -19.11
N GLU A 74 -18.14 -15.10 -18.01
CA GLU A 74 -19.55 -14.77 -17.92
C GLU A 74 -19.79 -13.67 -16.89
N ILE A 75 -20.70 -12.73 -17.20
CA ILE A 75 -21.18 -11.73 -16.25
C ILE A 75 -22.44 -12.29 -15.58
N LEU A 76 -22.30 -12.82 -14.37
CA LEU A 76 -23.40 -13.38 -13.60
C LEU A 76 -24.18 -12.31 -12.82
N GLY A 77 -23.46 -11.28 -12.37
CA GLY A 77 -23.94 -10.34 -11.36
C GLY A 77 -24.06 -10.97 -9.97
N SER A 78 -24.36 -10.11 -8.99
CA SER A 78 -24.74 -10.43 -7.62
C SER A 78 -26.15 -9.91 -7.35
N THR A 79 -26.89 -10.58 -6.48
CA THR A 79 -28.25 -10.20 -6.07
C THR A 79 -28.26 -9.64 -4.65
N GLY A 80 -29.25 -8.80 -4.32
CA GLY A 80 -29.41 -8.21 -2.98
C GLY A 80 -29.03 -6.73 -2.96
N ASN A 81 -28.82 -6.17 -1.76
CA ASN A 81 -28.59 -4.73 -1.60
C ASN A 81 -27.10 -4.35 -1.84
N ALA A 82 -26.83 -3.77 -3.01
CA ALA A 82 -25.49 -3.31 -3.38
C ALA A 82 -24.92 -2.22 -2.46
N ASP A 83 -25.79 -1.42 -1.83
CA ASP A 83 -25.35 -0.36 -0.91
C ASP A 83 -24.83 -0.92 0.41
N GLU A 84 -25.53 -1.89 1.00
CA GLU A 84 -25.07 -2.58 2.21
C GLU A 84 -23.74 -3.31 1.97
N GLU A 85 -23.60 -3.94 0.80
CA GLU A 85 -22.42 -4.71 0.43
C GLU A 85 -21.17 -3.84 0.20
N HIS A 86 -21.28 -2.71 -0.51
CA HIS A 86 -20.11 -1.84 -0.65
C HIS A 86 -19.70 -1.20 0.69
N ILE A 87 -20.67 -0.82 1.54
CA ILE A 87 -20.39 -0.26 2.88
C ILE A 87 -19.62 -1.28 3.71
N ARG A 88 -20.08 -2.54 3.74
CA ARG A 88 -19.45 -3.67 4.45
C ARG A 88 -17.99 -3.84 4.04
N LEU A 89 -17.73 -3.94 2.73
CA LEU A 89 -16.38 -4.17 2.19
C LEU A 89 -15.44 -2.97 2.41
N VAL A 90 -15.92 -1.73 2.20
CA VAL A 90 -15.11 -0.52 2.46
C VAL A 90 -14.80 -0.37 3.95
N GLN A 91 -15.75 -0.69 4.84
CA GLN A 91 -15.53 -0.67 6.28
C GLN A 91 -14.48 -1.70 6.71
N TRP A 92 -14.51 -2.91 6.18
CA TRP A 92 -13.47 -3.92 6.42
C TRP A 92 -12.10 -3.44 5.95
N ALA A 93 -11.98 -2.94 4.71
CA ALA A 93 -10.71 -2.44 4.17
C ALA A 93 -10.14 -1.29 5.01
N ARG A 94 -10.98 -0.40 5.55
CA ARG A 94 -10.52 0.73 6.39
C ARG A 94 -10.14 0.33 7.82
N SER A 95 -10.79 -0.68 8.39
CA SER A 95 -10.64 -1.05 9.81
C SER A 95 -9.65 -2.19 10.06
N CYS A 96 -9.54 -3.16 9.14
CA CYS A 96 -8.69 -4.34 9.28
C CYS A 96 -7.31 -4.20 8.61
N VAL A 97 -7.13 -3.21 7.72
CA VAL A 97 -5.83 -2.95 7.07
C VAL A 97 -5.05 -1.88 7.83
N GLN A 98 -3.74 -2.11 8.00
CA GLN A 98 -2.81 -1.14 8.60
C GLN A 98 -1.64 -0.82 7.67
N PRO A 99 -1.31 0.47 7.44
CA PRO A 99 -2.09 1.66 7.80
C PRO A 99 -3.45 1.66 7.08
N SER A 100 -4.43 2.43 7.57
CA SER A 100 -5.78 2.42 6.97
C SER A 100 -5.75 2.73 5.47
N LEU A 101 -6.41 1.90 4.66
CA LEU A 101 -6.47 2.05 3.22
C LEU A 101 -7.58 3.05 2.84
N LEU A 102 -7.17 4.25 2.45
CA LEU A 102 -8.08 5.33 2.08
C LEU A 102 -8.37 5.39 0.57
N ASP A 103 -7.41 4.97 -0.26
CA ASP A 103 -7.52 4.99 -1.73
C ASP A 103 -8.17 3.70 -2.24
N ILE A 104 -9.43 3.53 -1.87
CA ILE A 104 -10.33 2.49 -2.35
C ILE A 104 -11.62 3.16 -2.85
N GLN A 105 -11.97 2.88 -4.10
CA GLN A 105 -13.15 3.40 -4.77
C GLN A 105 -14.02 2.21 -5.21
N TYR A 106 -15.33 2.41 -5.33
CA TYR A 106 -16.25 1.37 -5.75
C TYR A 106 -17.22 1.91 -6.80
N LYS A 107 -17.78 0.98 -7.58
CA LYS A 107 -18.91 1.20 -8.48
C LYS A 107 -19.81 -0.03 -8.44
N VAL A 108 -21.11 0.22 -8.39
CA VAL A 108 -22.15 -0.76 -8.68
C VAL A 108 -22.52 -0.55 -10.16
N ILE A 109 -22.52 -1.64 -10.94
CA ILE A 109 -22.92 -1.62 -12.34
C ILE A 109 -24.10 -2.58 -12.50
N ASP A 110 -25.29 -2.05 -12.77
CA ASP A 110 -26.48 -2.86 -12.97
C ASP A 110 -26.39 -3.64 -14.29
N ILE A 111 -26.57 -4.95 -14.21
CA ILE A 111 -26.58 -5.88 -15.35
C ILE A 111 -28.03 -6.18 -15.77
N SER A 112 -28.94 -6.22 -14.78
CA SER A 112 -30.40 -6.28 -14.97
C SER A 112 -31.10 -5.72 -13.72
N ASP A 113 -32.43 -5.60 -13.76
CA ASP A 113 -33.28 -5.10 -12.66
C ASP A 113 -33.04 -5.78 -11.28
N GLN A 114 -32.39 -6.95 -11.25
CA GLN A 114 -32.14 -7.72 -10.01
C GLN A 114 -30.68 -8.17 -9.83
N ALA A 115 -29.77 -7.84 -10.75
CA ALA A 115 -28.39 -8.31 -10.73
C ALA A 115 -27.40 -7.19 -11.08
N TRP A 116 -26.35 -7.06 -10.26
CA TRP A 116 -25.34 -5.99 -10.36
C TRP A 116 -23.92 -6.54 -10.16
N VAL A 117 -22.93 -5.92 -10.79
CA VAL A 117 -21.50 -6.18 -10.57
C VAL A 117 -20.93 -5.14 -9.62
N LEU A 118 -20.11 -5.57 -8.65
CA LEU A 118 -19.31 -4.66 -7.84
C LEU A 118 -17.90 -4.54 -8.41
N ALA A 119 -17.57 -3.38 -8.94
CA ALA A 119 -16.20 -3.04 -9.28
C ALA A 119 -15.56 -2.27 -8.13
N LEU A 120 -14.52 -2.81 -7.50
CA LEU A 120 -13.66 -2.08 -6.57
C LEU A 120 -12.36 -1.72 -7.27
N ARG A 121 -11.94 -0.46 -7.17
CA ARG A 121 -10.63 0.03 -7.59
C ARG A 121 -9.78 0.30 -6.36
N VAL A 122 -8.61 -0.32 -6.32
CA VAL A 122 -7.59 -0.16 -5.28
C VAL A 122 -6.44 0.67 -5.85
N GLY A 123 -6.12 1.80 -5.20
CA GLY A 123 -5.02 2.67 -5.61
C GLY A 123 -3.64 2.06 -5.39
N ALA A 124 -2.71 2.37 -6.29
CA ALA A 124 -1.30 1.99 -6.16
C ALA A 124 -0.58 2.95 -5.20
N ASN A 125 -0.36 2.56 -3.94
CA ASN A 125 0.29 3.45 -2.97
C ASN A 125 1.80 3.19 -2.85
N GLN A 126 2.60 4.01 -3.52
CA GLN A 126 4.07 3.94 -3.44
C GLN A 126 4.67 4.57 -2.16
N GLN A 127 3.85 5.08 -1.23
CA GLN A 127 4.31 5.70 0.01
C GLN A 127 4.20 4.79 1.24
N ARG A 128 3.41 3.71 1.17
CA ARG A 128 3.05 2.87 2.31
C ARG A 128 3.15 1.38 1.96
N VAL A 129 3.17 0.54 2.99
CA VAL A 129 2.99 -0.92 2.87
C VAL A 129 1.84 -1.29 3.78
N TYR A 130 0.89 -2.02 3.23
CA TYR A 130 -0.36 -2.41 3.86
C TYR A 130 -0.29 -3.85 4.36
N SER A 131 -0.74 -4.08 5.58
CA SER A 131 -0.86 -5.41 6.17
C SER A 131 -2.26 -5.63 6.71
N VAL A 132 -2.76 -6.86 6.57
CA VAL A 132 -3.99 -7.30 7.23
C VAL A 132 -3.65 -7.58 8.70
N ARG A 133 -4.45 -7.04 9.62
CA ARG A 133 -4.38 -7.38 11.04
C ARG A 133 -5.22 -8.61 11.31
N GLU A 134 -4.56 -9.69 11.72
CA GLU A 134 -5.18 -10.91 12.24
C GLU A 134 -4.75 -11.06 13.70
N GLU A 135 -5.70 -10.87 14.62
CA GLU A 135 -5.44 -10.82 16.07
C GLU A 135 -4.30 -9.83 16.44
N SER A 136 -3.18 -10.37 16.92
CA SER A 136 -1.95 -9.65 17.30
C SER A 136 -0.92 -9.55 16.16
N THR A 137 -1.10 -10.28 15.06
CA THR A 137 -0.13 -10.41 13.96
C THR A 137 -0.53 -9.55 12.76
N LEU A 138 0.48 -9.11 12.00
CA LEU A 138 0.30 -8.39 10.74
C LEU A 138 0.79 -9.27 9.57
N HIS A 139 -0.08 -9.50 8.60
CA HIS A 139 0.25 -10.26 7.39
C HIS A 139 0.26 -9.35 6.17
N THR A 140 1.42 -9.22 5.52
CA THR A 140 1.59 -8.43 4.29
C THR A 140 1.51 -9.34 3.07
N TYR A 141 0.71 -8.94 2.09
CA TYR A 141 0.54 -9.65 0.82
C TYR A 141 0.96 -8.75 -0.35
N VAL A 142 1.44 -9.36 -1.43
CA VAL A 142 1.69 -8.73 -2.74
C VAL A 142 1.14 -9.61 -3.85
N ARG A 143 0.81 -9.05 -5.00
CA ARG A 143 0.52 -9.85 -6.20
C ARG A 143 1.80 -10.47 -6.79
N ARG A 144 1.65 -11.61 -7.48
CA ARG A 144 2.62 -12.21 -8.41
C ARG A 144 1.85 -12.81 -9.58
N GLY A 145 1.69 -12.04 -10.66
CA GLY A 145 0.62 -12.30 -11.61
C GLY A 145 -0.74 -12.19 -10.89
N ALA A 146 -1.72 -13.00 -11.28
CA ALA A 146 -3.03 -13.00 -10.61
C ALA A 146 -2.98 -13.44 -9.13
N ALA A 147 -2.00 -14.23 -8.71
CA ALA A 147 -1.98 -14.81 -7.35
C ALA A 147 -1.50 -13.84 -6.25
N ASN A 148 -2.13 -13.93 -5.08
CA ASN A 148 -1.63 -13.30 -3.85
C ASN A 148 -0.49 -14.12 -3.23
N GLN A 149 0.61 -13.47 -2.87
CA GLN A 149 1.73 -14.07 -2.15
C GLN A 149 1.94 -13.40 -0.78
N PRO A 150 2.00 -14.16 0.34
CA PRO A 150 2.45 -13.62 1.63
C PRO A 150 3.95 -13.31 1.62
N LEU A 151 4.33 -12.22 2.28
CA LEU A 151 5.74 -11.85 2.47
C LEU A 151 6.26 -12.29 3.84
N SER A 152 7.55 -12.69 3.89
CA SER A 152 8.29 -12.80 5.13
C SER A 152 8.67 -11.42 5.67
N GLU A 153 8.91 -11.29 6.97
CA GLU A 153 9.28 -10.01 7.62
C GLU A 153 10.44 -9.29 6.91
N GLU A 154 11.47 -10.01 6.51
CA GLU A 154 12.60 -9.48 5.73
C GLU A 154 12.13 -8.83 4.40
N LYS A 155 11.22 -9.49 3.68
CA LYS A 155 10.65 -8.95 2.43
C LYS A 155 9.73 -7.77 2.69
N VAL A 156 9.01 -7.75 3.80
CA VAL A 156 8.20 -6.59 4.23
C VAL A 156 9.11 -5.39 4.52
N LEU A 157 10.18 -5.58 5.28
CA LEU A 157 11.18 -4.54 5.55
C LEU A 157 11.80 -4.00 4.26
N ASN A 158 12.25 -4.89 3.37
CA ASN A 158 12.78 -4.50 2.07
C ASN A 158 11.75 -3.71 1.24
N LEU A 159 10.48 -4.14 1.19
CA LEU A 159 9.41 -3.44 0.50
C LEU A 159 9.17 -2.03 1.09
N VAL A 160 9.11 -1.90 2.42
CA VAL A 160 9.00 -0.60 3.11
C VAL A 160 10.13 0.33 2.72
N MET A 161 11.38 -0.16 2.72
CA MET A 161 12.57 0.64 2.38
C MET A 161 12.59 1.10 0.91
N THR A 162 11.85 0.44 0.02
CA THR A 162 11.68 0.88 -1.39
C THR A 162 10.57 1.91 -1.61
N ARG A 163 9.79 2.30 -0.59
CA ARG A 163 8.73 3.32 -0.73
C ARG A 163 9.30 4.74 -0.75
N GLU A 164 8.67 5.63 -1.51
CA GLU A 164 9.20 6.97 -1.79
C GLU A 164 9.60 7.79 -0.55
N PRO A 165 8.81 7.87 0.55
CA PRO A 165 9.23 8.59 1.76
C PRO A 165 10.54 8.07 2.37
N TYR A 166 10.76 6.75 2.34
CA TYR A 166 12.01 6.15 2.82
C TYR A 166 13.16 6.40 1.85
N ARG A 167 12.93 6.35 0.53
CA ARG A 167 13.95 6.67 -0.48
C ARG A 167 14.40 8.13 -0.38
N ASP A 168 13.47 9.06 -0.25
CA ASP A 168 13.78 10.49 -0.06
C ASP A 168 14.51 10.74 1.26
N LEU A 169 14.13 10.06 2.34
CA LEU A 169 14.81 10.16 3.62
C LEU A 169 16.23 9.59 3.58
N ILE A 170 16.45 8.47 2.88
CA ILE A 170 17.79 7.90 2.66
C ILE A 170 18.63 8.86 1.81
N ARG A 171 18.08 9.36 0.69
CA ARG A 171 18.73 10.35 -0.20
C ARG A 171 19.15 11.59 0.60
N TRP A 172 18.22 12.18 1.35
CA TRP A 172 18.50 13.33 2.22
C TRP A 172 19.61 13.04 3.23
N ARG A 173 19.59 11.88 3.90
CA ARG A 173 20.68 11.49 4.82
C ARG A 173 22.04 11.39 4.10
N CYS A 174 22.08 10.82 2.90
CA CYS A 174 23.29 10.71 2.10
C CYS A 174 23.83 12.09 1.66
N ASP A 175 22.95 12.97 1.14
CA ASP A 175 23.32 14.34 0.76
C ASP A 175 23.85 15.13 1.97
N ARG A 176 23.15 15.08 3.11
CA ARG A 176 23.61 15.74 4.34
C ARG A 176 24.98 15.23 4.79
N ILE A 177 25.23 13.92 4.80
CA ILE A 177 26.55 13.37 5.16
C ILE A 177 27.64 13.87 4.21
N ARG A 178 27.36 14.00 2.91
CA ARG A 178 28.31 14.57 1.92
C ARG A 178 28.62 16.04 2.24
N ASP A 179 27.59 16.88 2.41
CA ASP A 179 27.76 18.32 2.67
C ASP A 179 28.58 18.58 3.95
N LEU A 180 28.37 17.74 4.95
CA LEU A 180 29.03 17.83 6.25
C LEU A 180 30.49 17.41 6.18
N ARG A 181 30.81 16.33 5.44
CA ARG A 181 32.20 15.96 5.12
C ARG A 181 32.92 17.08 4.36
N GLN A 182 32.27 17.71 3.39
CA GLN A 182 32.84 18.85 2.66
C GLN A 182 33.08 20.07 3.57
N SER A 183 32.17 20.32 4.51
CA SER A 183 32.29 21.43 5.46
C SER A 183 33.43 21.22 6.47
N ILE A 184 33.60 20.00 6.98
CA ILE A 184 34.75 19.62 7.84
C ILE A 184 36.06 19.76 7.05
N ASN A 185 36.15 19.17 5.85
CA ASN A 185 37.35 19.21 5.02
C ASN A 185 37.75 20.64 4.58
N SER A 186 36.82 21.60 4.60
CA SER A 186 37.09 23.01 4.29
C SER A 186 37.37 23.89 5.51
N GLY A 187 37.52 23.29 6.71
CA GLY A 187 37.82 24.02 7.95
C GLY A 187 36.69 24.95 8.42
N LYS A 188 35.45 24.74 7.96
CA LYS A 188 34.28 25.58 8.29
C LYS A 188 33.55 25.15 9.57
N LEU A 189 34.05 24.12 10.25
CA LEU A 189 33.44 23.51 11.42
C LEU A 189 34.54 23.18 12.42
N ASP A 190 34.34 23.55 13.68
CA ASP A 190 35.28 23.28 14.78
C ASP A 190 35.42 21.77 15.06
N ASP A 191 36.46 21.39 15.83
CA ASP A 191 36.97 20.01 16.00
C ASP A 191 35.99 18.96 16.61
N ALA A 192 34.72 19.30 16.92
CA ALA A 192 33.73 18.36 17.49
C ALA A 192 32.27 18.62 17.07
N LEU A 193 31.50 17.56 16.75
CA LEU A 193 30.20 17.64 16.06
C LEU A 193 29.29 16.38 16.36
N LEU A 194 27.93 16.48 16.52
CA LEU A 194 26.94 15.42 16.93
C LEU A 194 25.54 15.22 16.16
N VAL A 195 25.53 14.50 15.01
CA VAL A 195 24.50 13.72 14.22
C VAL A 195 23.47 12.99 15.03
N LEU A 196 22.45 13.75 15.41
CA LEU A 196 21.13 13.22 15.65
C LEU A 196 20.20 13.57 14.47
N HIS A 197 20.16 12.68 13.46
CA HIS A 197 19.12 12.69 12.42
C HIS A 197 17.80 12.21 13.03
N PHE A 198 17.07 13.10 13.70
CA PHE A 198 15.77 12.79 14.28
C PHE A 198 14.71 12.61 13.18
N ILE A 199 14.23 11.38 13.03
CA ILE A 199 13.08 11.02 12.20
C ILE A 199 11.92 10.81 13.18
N ALA A 200 10.93 11.69 13.17
CA ALA A 200 9.73 11.46 13.97
C ALA A 200 8.97 10.25 13.39
N PRO A 201 8.47 9.31 14.22
CA PRO A 201 7.84 8.09 13.71
C PRO A 201 6.63 8.35 12.78
N ASN A 202 5.99 9.51 12.91
CA ASN A 202 4.88 9.96 12.05
C ASN A 202 5.28 10.95 10.94
N ARG A 203 6.57 11.26 10.75
CA ARG A 203 7.08 12.07 9.63
C ARG A 203 8.26 11.35 8.96
N LEU A 204 7.94 10.55 7.95
CA LEU A 204 8.91 9.91 7.06
C LEU A 204 9.45 10.87 5.99
N SER A 205 8.78 12.00 5.74
CA SER A 205 9.29 13.07 4.89
C SER A 205 10.45 13.82 5.59
N PRO A 206 11.53 14.18 4.88
CA PRO A 206 12.65 14.92 5.48
C PRO A 206 12.19 16.29 6.02
N PRO A 207 12.74 16.75 7.15
CA PRO A 207 12.40 18.06 7.71
C PRO A 207 12.86 19.20 6.78
N LYS A 208 12.03 20.24 6.64
CA LYS A 208 12.47 21.49 6.00
C LYS A 208 13.62 22.10 6.81
N LEU A 209 14.72 22.43 6.14
CA LEU A 209 15.90 23.01 6.76
C LEU A 209 15.64 24.44 7.23
N ASP A 210 15.90 24.69 8.51
CA ASP A 210 16.03 26.03 9.09
C ASP A 210 17.53 26.30 9.31
N ASN A 211 18.15 27.08 8.41
CA ASN A 211 19.58 27.36 8.44
C ASN A 211 19.98 28.35 9.55
N SER A 212 19.03 28.88 10.34
CA SER A 212 19.31 29.82 11.43
C SER A 212 19.76 29.15 12.74
N LYS A 213 19.65 27.82 12.86
CA LYS A 213 19.90 27.08 14.09
C LYS A 213 21.11 26.15 13.98
N ARG A 214 21.99 26.19 14.99
CA ARG A 214 23.16 25.30 15.10
C ARG A 214 22.69 23.86 15.31
N LEU A 215 22.85 23.02 14.27
CA LEU A 215 22.60 21.58 14.31
C LEU A 215 23.94 20.84 14.42
N PHE A 216 24.08 19.93 15.40
CA PHE A 216 25.31 19.18 15.65
C PHE A 216 25.43 17.92 14.72
N VAL A 217 26.65 17.52 14.28
CA VAL A 217 27.13 16.58 13.20
C VAL A 217 27.90 15.22 13.40
N VAL A 218 27.40 13.99 13.13
CA VAL A 218 28.07 12.66 13.36
C VAL A 218 27.23 11.50 12.79
N ALA A 219 27.57 10.22 12.99
CA ALA A 219 26.71 9.07 12.67
C ALA A 219 27.22 7.76 13.30
N GLY A 220 26.31 6.79 13.54
CA GLY A 220 26.66 5.38 13.72
C GLY A 220 26.66 4.85 15.16
N SER A 221 26.33 3.56 15.30
CA SER A 221 26.51 2.79 16.53
C SER A 221 27.98 2.41 16.69
N VAL A 222 28.70 3.12 17.56
CA VAL A 222 30.04 2.71 18.00
C VAL A 222 29.87 1.66 19.11
N PRO A 223 30.50 0.47 19.03
CA PRO A 223 30.55 -0.45 20.16
C PRO A 223 31.52 0.13 21.21
N LEU A 224 30.98 1.00 22.09
CA LEU A 224 31.75 1.63 23.15
C LEU A 224 32.09 0.59 24.23
N GLY A 225 33.35 0.20 24.27
CA GLY A 225 33.91 -0.52 25.42
C GLY A 225 33.74 0.32 26.69
N ARG A 226 32.91 -0.17 27.62
CA ARG A 226 32.77 0.29 29.01
C ARG A 226 32.60 1.82 29.19
N GLY A 227 31.49 2.37 28.69
CA GLY A 227 31.04 3.71 29.10
C GLY A 227 29.63 4.05 28.61
N PHE A 228 28.71 4.33 29.52
CA PHE A 228 27.37 4.82 29.20
C PHE A 228 27.26 6.31 29.53
N LEU A 229 26.99 7.16 28.53
CA LEU A 229 26.54 8.53 28.76
C LEU A 229 25.02 8.53 28.97
N ARG A 230 24.59 8.99 30.14
CA ARG A 230 23.16 9.03 30.55
C ARG A 230 22.70 10.47 30.63
N PHE A 231 21.96 10.93 29.63
CA PHE A 231 21.32 12.24 29.66
C PHE A 231 20.04 12.18 30.51
N ARG A 232 19.95 13.03 31.54
CA ARG A 232 18.67 13.42 32.16
C ARG A 232 18.12 14.62 31.39
N TRP A 233 16.81 14.65 31.24
CA TRP A 233 16.06 15.84 30.89
C TRP A 233 15.54 16.46 32.20
N GLU A 234 15.62 17.78 32.30
CA GLU A 234 14.85 18.61 33.24
C GLU A 234 13.56 19.09 32.55
#